data_AF-A0A2M6WPD5-F1
#
_entry.id   AF-A0A2M6WPD5-F1
#
_cell.length_a   1.000
_cell.length_b   1.000
_cell.length_c   1.000
_cell.angle_alpha   90.00
_cell.angle_beta   90.00
_cell.angle_gamma   90.00
#
_symmetry.space_group_name_H-M   'P 1'
#
loop_
_entity.id
_entity.type
_entity.pdbx_description
1 polymer ?
#
loop_
_entity_poly.entity_id
_entity_poly.type
_entity_poly.pdbx_seq_one_letter_code
_entity_poly.pdbx_strand_id
1 'polypeptide(L)'
;MQDLAAILKARKTVKPPAYEWQDLALRIIKELGIPDFKRSAVFKICRDHHKNTIEKAMNETKELCKNGSKWQYFFKVMASFEELQKQTKATEKI
;
A
#
# COMPACT_ATOMS: atom_id res chain seq x y z
N MET A 1 4.63 -46.58 1.48
CA MET A 1 4.95 -45.40 2.31
C MET A 1 4.46 -44.19 1.51
N GLN A 2 3.41 -43.51 1.96
CA GLN A 2 2.82 -42.40 1.19
C GLN A 2 3.79 -41.21 1.20
N ASP A 3 4.15 -40.73 0.01
CA ASP A 3 5.17 -39.71 -0.20
C ASP A 3 4.60 -38.31 0.15
N LEU A 4 4.98 -37.80 1.33
CA LEU A 4 4.55 -36.51 1.85
C LEU A 4 5.00 -35.34 0.97
N ALA A 5 6.06 -35.51 0.16
CA ALA A 5 6.56 -34.47 -0.73
C ALA A 5 5.65 -34.24 -1.95
N ALA A 6 4.89 -35.26 -2.37
CA ALA A 6 3.91 -35.13 -3.44
C ALA A 6 2.70 -34.26 -3.03
N ILE A 7 2.29 -34.33 -1.75
CA ILE A 7 1.15 -33.58 -1.21
C ILE A 7 1.47 -32.07 -1.12
N LEU A 8 2.70 -31.71 -0.76
CA LEU A 8 3.14 -30.32 -0.69
C LEU A 8 3.26 -29.64 -2.06
N LYS A 9 3.62 -30.39 -3.12
CA LYS A 9 3.70 -29.87 -4.50
C LYS A 9 2.33 -29.61 -5.15
N ALA A 10 1.26 -30.24 -4.67
CA ALA A 10 -0.07 -30.14 -5.26
C ALA A 10 -0.87 -28.93 -4.77
N ARG A 11 -0.33 -28.09 -3.88
CA ARG A 11 -1.01 -26.89 -3.36
C ARG A 11 -1.04 -25.80 -4.43
N LYS A 12 -2.05 -25.85 -5.31
CA LYS A 12 -2.38 -24.74 -6.21
C LYS A 12 -2.65 -23.51 -5.35
N THR A 13 -1.79 -22.51 -5.47
CA THR A 13 -2.01 -21.18 -4.89
C THR A 13 -3.13 -20.52 -5.67
N VAL A 14 -4.37 -20.79 -5.27
CA VAL A 14 -5.53 -20.05 -5.77
C VAL A 14 -5.36 -18.63 -5.26
N LYS A 15 -4.99 -17.72 -6.15
CA LYS A 15 -4.91 -16.30 -5.80
C LYS A 15 -6.32 -15.90 -5.35
N PRO A 16 -6.49 -15.41 -4.11
CA PRO A 16 -7.79 -14.92 -3.67
C PRO A 16 -8.28 -13.83 -4.64
N PRO A 17 -9.60 -13.59 -4.73
CA PRO A 17 -10.13 -12.51 -5.57
C PRO A 17 -9.33 -11.25 -5.29
N ALA A 18 -8.66 -10.74 -6.32
CA ALA A 18 -7.70 -9.67 -6.17
C ALA A 18 -8.49 -8.41 -5.82
N TYR A 19 -8.50 -8.06 -4.53
CA TYR A 19 -9.14 -6.84 -4.09
C TYR A 19 -8.40 -5.66 -4.72
N GLU A 20 -9.12 -4.68 -5.26
CA GLU A 20 -8.51 -3.55 -5.99
C GLU A 20 -7.41 -2.83 -5.20
N TRP A 21 -7.54 -2.77 -3.87
CA TRP A 21 -6.54 -2.17 -2.98
C TRP A 21 -5.23 -2.98 -2.89
N GLN A 22 -5.26 -4.29 -3.11
CA GLN A 22 -4.07 -5.14 -3.14
C GLN A 22 -3.27 -4.89 -4.43
N ASP A 23 -3.96 -4.84 -5.58
CA ASP A 23 -3.33 -4.48 -6.85
C ASP A 23 -2.75 -3.07 -6.80
N LEU A 24 -3.47 -2.13 -6.19
CA LEU A 24 -2.97 -0.77 -5.96
C LEU A 24 -1.70 -0.77 -5.11
N ALA A 25 -1.68 -1.51 -4.00
CA ALA A 25 -0.51 -1.63 -3.14
C ALA A 25 0.70 -2.21 -3.89
N LEU A 26 0.49 -3.28 -4.65
CA LEU A 26 1.53 -3.91 -5.47
C LEU A 26 2.08 -2.95 -6.53
N ARG A 27 1.21 -2.17 -7.17
CA ARG A 27 1.60 -1.12 -8.13
C ARG A 27 2.47 -0.06 -7.49
N ILE A 28 2.08 0.45 -6.32
CA ILE A 28 2.83 1.49 -5.58
C ILE A 28 4.19 0.97 -5.14
N ILE A 29 4.25 -0.25 -4.62
CA ILE A 29 5.50 -0.89 -4.20
C ILE A 29 6.49 -0.94 -5.37
N LYS A 30 6.02 -1.32 -6.56
CA LYS A 30 6.84 -1.41 -7.77
C LYS A 30 7.29 -0.03 -8.27
N GLU A 31 6.39 0.94 -8.32
CA GLU A 31 6.64 2.28 -8.88
C GLU A 31 7.54 3.14 -7.99
N LEU A 32 7.37 3.08 -6.66
CA LEU A 32 8.13 3.88 -5.70
C LEU A 32 9.39 3.15 -5.18
N GLY A 33 9.58 1.89 -5.57
CA GLY A 33 10.71 1.07 -5.11
C GLY A 33 10.68 0.84 -3.60
N ILE A 34 9.53 0.45 -3.07
CA ILE A 34 9.35 0.29 -1.62
C ILE A 34 10.06 -0.99 -1.13
N PRO A 35 10.93 -0.90 -0.11
CA PRO A 35 11.59 -2.07 0.46
C PRO A 35 10.61 -3.07 1.10
N ASP A 36 11.00 -4.34 1.15
CA ASP A 36 10.17 -5.42 1.69
C ASP A 36 9.63 -5.16 3.10
N PHE A 37 10.46 -4.61 4.00
CA PHE A 37 10.07 -4.33 5.38
C PHE A 37 8.98 -3.26 5.52
N LYS A 38 8.71 -2.46 4.47
CA LYS A 38 7.62 -1.46 4.46
C LYS A 38 6.40 -1.91 3.66
N ARG A 39 6.44 -3.05 2.96
CA ARG A 39 5.29 -3.54 2.18
C ARG A 39 4.02 -3.65 3.01
N SER A 40 4.11 -4.22 4.22
CA SER A 40 2.95 -4.36 5.11
C SER A 40 2.30 -3.02 5.46
N ALA A 41 3.10 -1.94 5.59
CA ALA A 41 2.57 -0.60 5.84
C ALA A 41 1.83 -0.05 4.60
N VAL A 42 2.33 -0.31 3.39
CA VAL A 42 1.64 0.08 2.14
C VAL A 42 0.30 -0.64 2.01
N PHE A 43 0.27 -1.95 2.29
CA PHE A 43 -0.98 -2.71 2.27
C PHE A 43 -2.00 -2.20 3.30
N LYS A 44 -1.54 -1.81 4.50
CA LYS A 44 -2.40 -1.20 5.51
C LYS A 44 -2.98 0.13 5.00
N ILE A 45 -2.14 1.01 4.48
CA ILE A 45 -2.56 2.31 3.93
C ILE A 45 -3.59 2.12 2.80
N CYS A 46 -3.34 1.18 1.89
CA CYS A 46 -4.25 0.94 0.77
C CYS A 46 -5.62 0.38 1.20
N ARG A 47 -5.67 -0.28 2.36
CA ARG A 47 -6.90 -0.80 2.94
C ARG A 47 -7.67 0.27 3.72
N ASP A 48 -6.96 1.10 4.47
CA ASP A 48 -7.56 2.05 5.42
C ASP A 48 -7.97 3.37 4.76
N HIS A 49 -7.35 3.74 3.64
CA HIS A 49 -7.63 4.98 2.92
C HIS A 49 -8.31 4.75 1.57
N HIS A 50 -9.05 5.76 1.11
CA HIS A 50 -9.71 5.72 -0.19
C HIS A 50 -8.69 5.78 -1.34
N LYS A 51 -8.97 5.04 -2.41
CA LYS A 51 -8.12 4.94 -3.62
C LYS A 51 -7.66 6.30 -4.15
N ASN A 52 -8.58 7.26 -4.27
CA ASN A 52 -8.27 8.61 -4.77
C ASN A 52 -7.17 9.32 -3.96
N THR A 53 -7.17 9.20 -2.63
CA THR A 53 -6.16 9.83 -1.77
C THR A 53 -4.79 9.24 -2.03
N ILE A 54 -4.73 7.91 -2.18
CA ILE A 54 -3.50 7.18 -2.41
C ILE A 54 -2.94 7.50 -3.81
N GLU A 55 -3.79 7.54 -4.83
CA GLU A 55 -3.38 7.92 -6.19
C GLU A 55 -2.88 9.37 -6.25
N LYS A 56 -3.52 10.29 -5.53
CA LYS A 56 -3.04 11.67 -5.42
C LYS A 56 -1.66 11.74 -4.76
N ALA A 57 -1.49 11.08 -3.61
CA ALA A 57 -0.21 11.04 -2.90
C ALA A 57 0.90 10.40 -3.76
N MET A 58 0.56 9.36 -4.53
CA MET A 58 1.48 8.72 -5.47
C MET A 58 1.90 9.69 -6.58
N ASN A 59 0.97 10.44 -7.18
CA ASN A 59 1.26 11.42 -8.22
C ASN A 59 2.12 12.58 -7.68
N GLU A 60 1.75 13.16 -6.54
CA GLU A 60 2.54 14.22 -5.88
C GLU A 60 3.98 13.74 -5.59
N THR A 61 4.12 12.51 -5.11
CA THR A 61 5.45 11.91 -4.89
C THR A 61 6.25 11.79 -6.20
N LYS A 62 5.60 11.43 -7.31
CA LYS A 62 6.27 11.30 -8.62
C LYS A 62 6.71 12.65 -9.18
N GLU A 63 5.92 13.71 -8.98
CA GLU A 63 6.26 15.05 -9.45
C GLU A 63 7.40 15.69 -8.65
N LEU A 64 7.39 15.50 -7.32
CA LEU A 64 8.33 16.16 -6.41
C LEU A 64 9.66 15.43 -6.27
N CYS A 65 9.67 14.09 -6.28
CA CYS A 65 10.90 13.32 -6.16
C CYS A 65 11.39 12.81 -7.51
N LYS A 66 12.25 13.59 -8.17
CA LYS A 66 12.96 13.18 -9.39
C LYS A 66 14.17 12.28 -9.10
N ASN A 67 14.84 12.48 -7.96
CA ASN A 67 16.00 11.68 -7.50
C ASN A 67 15.70 11.02 -6.15
N GLY A 68 16.48 9.98 -5.80
CA GLY A 68 16.21 8.97 -4.76
C GLY A 68 15.52 9.43 -3.48
N SER A 69 14.70 8.51 -2.91
CA SER A 69 13.85 8.64 -1.70
C SER A 69 12.34 8.82 -1.90
N LYS A 70 11.81 8.46 -3.08
CA LYS A 70 10.36 8.50 -3.40
C LYS A 70 9.47 7.87 -2.32
N TRP A 71 9.81 6.67 -1.85
CA TRP A 71 8.99 5.98 -0.85
C TRP A 71 8.91 6.71 0.49
N GLN A 72 9.99 7.35 0.94
CA GLN A 72 10.01 8.11 2.19
C GLN A 72 9.08 9.32 2.11
N TYR A 73 9.09 10.01 0.97
CA TYR A 73 8.20 11.13 0.72
C TYR A 73 6.75 10.69 0.68
N PHE A 74 6.43 9.58 -0.01
CA PHE A 74 5.08 9.01 -0.02
C PHE A 74 4.55 8.76 1.40
N PHE A 75 5.34 8.15 2.29
CA PHE A 75 4.92 7.95 3.68
C PHE A 75 4.72 9.26 4.43
N LYS A 76 5.55 10.29 4.18
CA LYS A 76 5.38 11.61 4.80
C LYS A 76 4.07 12.26 4.36
N VAL A 77 3.78 12.24 3.06
CA VAL A 77 2.52 12.76 2.49
C VAL A 77 1.31 12.03 3.08
N MET A 78 1.36 10.70 3.14
CA MET A 78 0.28 9.92 3.76
C MET A 78 0.10 10.22 5.25
N ALA A 79 1.19 10.40 6.00
CA ALA A 79 1.11 10.80 7.41
C ALA A 79 0.46 12.19 7.57
N SER A 80 0.80 13.15 6.71
CA SER A 80 0.14 14.46 6.70
C SER A 80 -1.34 14.38 6.35
N PHE A 81 -1.73 13.52 5.42
CA PHE A 81 -3.15 13.27 5.12
C PHE A 81 -3.90 12.67 6.31
N GLU A 82 -3.28 11.74 7.04
CA GLU A 82 -3.88 11.14 8.24
C GLU A 82 -4.13 12.19 9.34
N GLU A 83 -3.18 13.11 9.55
CA GLU A 83 -3.32 14.24 10.48
C GLU A 83 -4.52 15.13 10.11
N LEU A 84 -4.63 15.51 8.83
CA LEU A 84 -5.74 16.32 8.33
C LEU A 84 -7.08 15.62 8.51
N GLN A 85 -7.17 14.31 8.23
CA GLN A 85 -8.39 13.54 8.46
C GLN A 85 -8.78 13.44 9.93
N LYS A 86 -7.81 13.47 10.86
CA LYS A 86 -8.11 13.53 12.31
C LYS A 86 -8.70 14.89 12.69
N GLN A 87 -8.16 15.97 12.14
CA GLN A 87 -8.65 17.32 12.40
C GLN A 87 -10.09 17.51 11.88
N THR A 88 -10.40 17.10 10.65
CA THR A 88 -11.77 17.26 10.11
C THR A 88 -12.81 16.53 10.94
N LYS A 89 -12.51 15.29 11.36
CA LYS A 89 -13.40 14.49 12.22
C LYS A 89 -13.58 15.08 13.62
N ALA A 90 -12.63 15.86 14.11
CA ALA A 90 -12.75 16.55 15.39
C ALA A 90 -13.67 17.77 15.28
N THR A 91 -13.63 18.48 14.16
CA THR A 91 -14.49 19.65 13.90
C THR A 91 -15.96 19.25 13.67
N GLU A 92 -16.22 18.12 13.01
CA GLU A 92 -17.58 17.61 12.78
C GLU A 92 -18.29 17.06 14.03
N LYS A 93 -17.56 16.88 15.14
CA LYS A 93 -18.08 16.34 16.41
C LYS A 93 -18.55 17.42 17.39
N ILE A 94 -18.49 18.69 17.01
CA ILE A 94 -18.93 19.86 17.79
C ILE A 94 -20.24 20.35 17.20
#